data_AF-A0A176ZZK5-F1
#
_entry.id   AF-A0A176ZZK5-F1
#
_cell.length_a   1.000
_cell.length_b   1.000
_cell.length_c   1.000
_cell.angle_alpha   90.00
_cell.angle_beta   90.00
_cell.angle_gamma   90.00
#
_symmetry.space_group_name_H-M   'P 1'
#
loop_
_entity.id
_entity.type
_entity.pdbx_description
1 polymer ?
#
loop_
_entity_poly.entity_id
_entity_poly.type
_entity_poly.pdbx_seq_one_letter_code
_entity_poly.pdbx_strand_id
1 'polypeptide(L)'
;MLSFYYGASLHMKGKDTYVIPLALQMMPAVALVIGMLFCNESPRWLARQDNWIVAKRVLSLTRNLPVEDEYIQMELTEMADQLENERRLIGGASFMDLQREMWTIPGNRNRALLSIGLMVCQQ
;
A
#
# COMPACT_ATOMS: atom_id res chain seq x y z
N MET A 1 17.42 -14.61 -0.85
CA MET A 1 18.09 -14.80 -2.15
C MET A 1 19.36 -15.64 -2.02
N LEU A 2 20.32 -15.26 -1.15
CA LEU A 2 21.60 -15.97 -1.00
C LEU A 2 21.48 -17.45 -0.64
N SER A 3 20.51 -17.84 0.21
CA SER A 3 20.29 -19.23 0.62
C SER A 3 19.90 -20.16 -0.54
N PHE A 4 18.97 -19.71 -1.40
CA PHE A 4 18.51 -20.48 -2.56
C PHE A 4 19.56 -20.54 -3.67
N TYR A 5 20.30 -19.45 -3.87
CA TYR A 5 21.41 -19.40 -4.83
C TYR A 5 22.58 -20.29 -4.39
N TYR A 6 22.93 -20.28 -3.10
CA TYR A 6 23.97 -21.13 -2.54
C TYR A 6 23.64 -22.62 -2.70
N GLY A 7 22.42 -23.03 -2.36
CA GLY A 7 21.95 -24.41 -2.54
C GLY A 7 21.99 -24.89 -4.00
N ALA A 8 21.61 -24.02 -4.95
CA ALA A 8 21.67 -24.32 -6.38
C ALA A 8 23.11 -24.41 -6.91
N SER A 9 24.02 -23.58 -6.40
CA SER A 9 25.43 -23.56 -6.82
C SER A 9 26.22 -24.82 -6.42
N LEU A 10 25.80 -25.50 -5.35
CA LEU A 10 26.42 -26.75 -4.88
C LEU A 10 25.99 -27.98 -5.71
N HIS A 11 24.78 -27.98 -6.26
CA HIS A 11 24.19 -29.17 -6.90
C HIS A 11 24.01 -29.03 -8.42
N MET A 12 24.21 -27.83 -8.97
CA MET A 12 23.90 -27.53 -10.38
C MET A 12 25.02 -26.70 -11.01
N LYS A 13 25.36 -27.00 -12.27
CA LYS A 13 26.42 -26.31 -13.04
C LYS A 13 25.81 -25.63 -14.26
N GLY A 14 26.29 -24.42 -14.57
CA GLY A 14 25.90 -23.69 -15.77
C GLY A 14 24.75 -22.70 -15.54
N LYS A 15 23.90 -22.53 -16.56
CA LYS A 15 22.86 -21.49 -16.60
C LYS A 15 21.79 -21.67 -15.50
N ASP A 16 21.57 -22.90 -15.07
CA ASP A 16 20.46 -23.25 -14.18
C ASP A 16 20.69 -22.78 -12.73
N THR A 17 21.94 -22.52 -12.34
CA THR A 17 22.33 -22.06 -11.00
C THR A 17 21.68 -20.73 -10.61
N TYR A 18 21.38 -19.85 -11.59
CA TYR A 18 20.72 -18.56 -11.32
C TYR A 18 19.24 -18.53 -11.73
N VAL A 19 18.83 -19.35 -12.71
CA VAL A 19 17.44 -19.37 -13.19
C VAL A 19 16.51 -19.99 -12.14
N ILE A 20 16.94 -21.06 -11.46
CA ILE A 20 16.10 -21.80 -10.51
C ILE A 20 15.81 -21.00 -9.24
N PRO A 21 16.79 -20.37 -8.57
CA PRO A 21 16.52 -19.50 -7.43
C PRO A 21 15.58 -18.34 -7.78
N LEU A 22 15.74 -17.78 -9.00
CA LEU A 22 14.88 -16.70 -9.50
C LEU A 22 13.45 -17.18 -9.75
N ALA A 23 13.26 -18.36 -10.34
CA ALA A 23 11.93 -18.94 -10.55
C ALA A 23 11.26 -19.28 -9.22
N LEU A 24 12.01 -19.82 -8.26
CA LEU A 24 11.49 -20.19 -6.94
C LEU A 24 11.02 -18.97 -6.14
N GLN A 25 11.72 -17.83 -6.26
CA GLN A 25 11.29 -16.59 -5.59
C GLN A 25 9.97 -16.04 -6.15
N MET A 26 9.63 -16.37 -7.41
CA MET A 26 8.37 -15.94 -8.01
C MET A 26 7.18 -16.72 -7.45
N MET A 27 7.38 -17.91 -6.87
CA MET A 27 6.29 -18.70 -6.29
C MET A 27 5.50 -17.95 -5.20
N PRO A 28 6.11 -17.39 -4.14
CA PRO A 28 5.36 -16.61 -3.15
C PRO A 28 4.75 -15.33 -3.76
N ALA A 29 5.39 -14.72 -4.75
CA ALA A 29 4.84 -13.55 -5.43
C ALA A 29 3.56 -13.90 -6.21
N VAL A 30 3.56 -15.01 -6.95
CA VAL A 30 2.38 -15.50 -7.67
C VAL A 30 1.29 -15.93 -6.68
N ALA A 31 1.64 -16.59 -5.59
CA ALA A 31 0.69 -16.96 -4.54
C ALA A 31 0.02 -15.71 -3.91
N LEU A 32 0.79 -14.64 -3.69
CA LEU A 32 0.25 -13.36 -3.21
C LEU A 32 -0.68 -12.71 -4.23
N VAL A 33 -0.31 -12.69 -5.51
CA VAL A 33 -1.17 -12.13 -6.58
C VAL A 33 -2.50 -12.88 -6.64
N ILE A 34 -2.46 -14.21 -6.55
CA ILE A 34 -3.68 -15.02 -6.50
C ILE A 34 -4.48 -14.69 -5.23
N GLY A 35 -3.82 -14.55 -4.07
CA GLY A 35 -4.46 -14.17 -2.81
C GLY A 35 -5.15 -12.80 -2.87
N MET A 36 -4.54 -11.82 -3.54
CA MET A 36 -5.12 -10.48 -3.70
C MET A 36 -6.44 -10.51 -4.47
N LEU A 37 -6.64 -11.42 -5.42
CA LEU A 37 -7.89 -11.54 -6.17
C LEU A 37 -9.08 -11.98 -5.27
N PHE A 38 -8.80 -12.64 -4.14
CA PHE A 38 -9.81 -13.08 -3.19
C PHE A 38 -10.01 -12.11 -2.02
N CYS A 39 -9.10 -11.15 -1.83
CA CYS A 39 -9.22 -10.15 -0.78
C CYS A 39 -10.27 -9.10 -1.16
N ASN A 40 -11.23 -8.86 -0.28
CA ASN A 40 -12.12 -7.71 -0.43
C ASN A 40 -11.29 -6.43 -0.33
N GLU A 41 -11.61 -5.46 -1.19
CA GLU A 41 -11.01 -4.13 -1.16
C GLU A 41 -11.21 -3.47 0.21
N SER A 42 -10.26 -2.64 0.64
CA SER A 42 -10.35 -2.03 1.96
C SER A 42 -11.62 -1.16 2.09
N PRO A 43 -12.35 -1.24 3.23
CA PRO A 43 -13.60 -0.49 3.43
C PRO A 43 -13.38 1.02 3.30
N ARG A 44 -12.20 1.52 3.70
CA ARG A 44 -11.80 2.93 3.55
C ARG A 44 -11.63 3.35 2.09
N TRP A 45 -11.09 2.50 1.23
CA TRP A 45 -10.94 2.79 -0.21
C TRP A 45 -12.31 2.84 -0.90
N LEU A 46 -13.21 1.93 -0.53
CA LEU A 46 -14.60 1.92 -1.03
C LEU A 46 -15.36 3.17 -0.57
N ALA A 47 -15.20 3.57 0.69
CA ALA A 47 -15.75 4.82 1.22
C ALA A 47 -15.21 6.05 0.48
N ARG A 48 -13.91 6.06 0.15
CA ARG A 48 -13.28 7.14 -0.64
C ARG A 48 -13.87 7.31 -2.04
N GLN A 49 -14.42 6.25 -2.63
CA GLN A 49 -15.13 6.27 -3.92
C GLN A 49 -16.63 6.55 -3.79
N ASP A 50 -17.10 6.98 -2.61
CA ASP A 50 -18.51 7.18 -2.28
C ASP A 50 -19.38 5.91 -2.36
N ASN A 51 -18.76 4.72 -2.38
CA ASN A 51 -19.49 3.43 -2.37
C ASN A 51 -19.72 2.92 -0.94
N TRP A 52 -20.56 3.65 -0.21
CA TRP A 52 -20.87 3.38 1.20
C TRP A 52 -21.58 2.05 1.45
N ILE A 53 -22.37 1.56 0.49
CA ILE A 53 -23.11 0.30 0.64
C ILE A 53 -22.14 -0.88 0.72
N VAL A 54 -21.16 -0.94 -0.18
CA VAL A 54 -20.15 -2.01 -0.18
C VAL A 54 -19.17 -1.82 0.96
N ALA A 55 -18.77 -0.57 1.27
CA ALA A 55 -17.91 -0.28 2.43
C ALA A 55 -18.50 -0.80 3.75
N LYS A 56 -19.80 -0.58 3.98
CA LYS A 56 -20.53 -1.11 5.14
C LYS A 56 -20.51 -2.63 5.23
N ARG A 57 -20.77 -3.31 4.10
CA ARG A 57 -20.75 -4.78 4.04
C ARG A 57 -19.35 -5.32 4.33
N VAL A 58 -18.32 -4.75 3.73
CA VAL A 58 -16.93 -5.19 3.96
C VAL A 58 -16.49 -4.93 5.39
N LEU A 59 -16.88 -3.79 5.98
CA LEU A 59 -16.58 -3.48 7.37
C LEU A 59 -17.24 -4.47 8.34
N SER A 60 -18.52 -4.78 8.13
CA SER A 60 -19.25 -5.80 8.88
C SER A 60 -18.61 -7.19 8.75
N LEU A 61 -18.20 -7.59 7.54
CA LEU A 61 -17.47 -8.86 7.32
C LEU A 61 -16.13 -8.89 8.07
N THR A 62 -15.39 -7.78 8.07
CA THR A 62 -14.08 -7.67 8.71
C THR A 62 -14.19 -7.70 10.24
N ARG A 63 -15.20 -7.03 10.79
CA ARG A 63 -15.46 -6.93 12.23
C ARG A 63 -16.28 -8.09 12.80
N ASN A 64 -16.86 -8.93 11.93
CA ASN A 64 -17.74 -10.03 12.29
C ASN A 64 -18.95 -9.60 13.15
N LEU A 65 -19.49 -8.42 12.86
CA LEU A 65 -20.60 -7.78 13.59
C LEU A 65 -21.71 -7.39 12.60
N PRO A 66 -22.99 -7.35 13.02
CA PRO A 66 -24.09 -6.95 12.14
C PRO A 66 -23.93 -5.48 11.72
N VAL A 67 -24.41 -5.13 10.53
CA VAL A 67 -24.24 -3.77 9.96
C VAL A 67 -24.94 -2.71 10.83
N GLU A 68 -25.96 -3.13 11.58
CA GLU A 68 -26.78 -2.31 12.47
C GLU A 68 -26.16 -2.11 13.86
N ASP A 69 -25.01 -2.73 14.15
CA ASP A 69 -24.31 -2.55 15.41
C ASP A 69 -23.85 -1.09 15.58
N GLU A 70 -24.06 -0.52 16.76
CA GLU A 70 -23.69 0.86 17.10
C GLU A 70 -22.20 1.11 16.86
N TYR A 71 -21.34 0.11 17.14
CA TYR A 71 -19.90 0.21 16.91
C TYR A 71 -19.57 0.39 15.43
N ILE A 72 -20.24 -0.36 14.54
CA ILE A 72 -20.02 -0.25 13.10
C ILE A 72 -20.51 1.10 12.56
N GLN A 73 -21.68 1.56 13.01
CA GLN A 73 -22.23 2.88 12.61
C GLN A 73 -21.34 4.03 13.06
N MET A 74 -20.78 3.94 14.26
CA MET A 74 -19.82 4.92 14.77
C MET A 74 -18.54 4.91 13.92
N GLU A 75 -17.94 3.75 13.66
CA GLU A 75 -16.72 3.62 12.83
C GLU A 75 -16.95 4.14 11.40
N LEU A 76 -18.13 3.89 10.81
CA LEU A 76 -18.52 4.43 9.50
C LEU A 76 -18.62 5.95 9.50
N THR A 77 -19.20 6.53 10.56
CA THR A 77 -19.36 7.97 10.70
C THR A 77 -18.00 8.64 10.87
N GLU A 78 -17.13 8.08 11.72
CA GLU A 78 -15.75 8.57 11.88
C GLU A 78 -14.98 8.50 10.57
N MET A 79 -15.11 7.42 9.80
CA MET A 79 -14.49 7.32 8.47
C MET A 79 -15.02 8.38 7.49
N ALA A 80 -16.32 8.69 7.52
CA ALA A 80 -16.92 9.72 6.69
C ALA A 80 -16.38 11.12 7.05
N ASP A 81 -16.33 11.44 8.33
CA ASP A 81 -15.79 12.71 8.83
C ASP A 81 -14.31 12.87 8.48
N GLN A 82 -13.51 11.81 8.65
CA GLN A 82 -12.10 11.81 8.26
C GLN A 82 -11.93 12.05 6.76
N LEU A 83 -12.71 11.36 5.94
CA LEU A 83 -12.64 11.49 4.49
C LEU A 83 -13.10 12.88 4.03
N GLU A 84 -14.12 13.45 4.66
CA GLU A 84 -14.56 14.82 4.38
C GLU A 84 -13.49 15.82 4.80
N ASN A 85 -12.86 15.64 5.96
CA ASN A 85 -11.76 16.49 6.40
C ASN A 85 -10.55 16.37 5.45
N GLU A 86 -10.17 15.16 5.04
CA GLU A 86 -9.15 14.94 4.00
C GLU A 86 -9.53 15.63 2.69
N ARG A 87 -10.78 15.51 2.24
CA ARG A 87 -11.29 16.20 1.04
C ARG A 87 -11.25 17.72 1.20
N ARG A 88 -11.49 18.28 2.39
CA ARG A 88 -11.38 19.72 2.66
C ARG A 88 -9.92 20.20 2.66
N LEU A 89 -9.01 19.41 3.23
CA LEU A 89 -7.58 19.70 3.30
C LEU A 89 -6.90 19.56 1.92
N ILE A 90 -7.31 18.55 1.14
CA ILE A 90 -6.71 18.21 -0.15
C ILE A 90 -7.46 18.88 -1.31
N GLY A 91 -8.71 19.30 -1.12
CA GLY A 91 -9.70 19.72 -2.13
C GLY A 91 -9.35 20.93 -3.00
N GLY A 92 -8.13 21.43 -2.94
CA GLY A 92 -7.60 22.42 -3.88
C GLY A 92 -6.12 22.22 -4.22
N ALA A 93 -5.42 21.25 -3.61
CA ALA A 93 -4.00 21.03 -3.85
C ALA A 93 -3.82 20.05 -5.02
N SER A 94 -3.57 20.59 -6.20
CA SER A 94 -3.11 19.80 -7.33
C SER A 94 -1.76 19.16 -7.00
N PHE A 95 -1.37 18.10 -7.71
CA PHE A 95 0.00 17.56 -7.64
C PHE A 95 1.05 18.68 -7.82
N MET A 96 0.73 19.68 -8.63
CA MET A 96 1.55 20.87 -8.82
C MET A 96 1.68 21.74 -7.55
N ASP A 97 0.60 21.86 -6.78
CA ASP A 97 0.59 22.66 -5.55
C ASP A 97 1.36 21.95 -4.44
N LEU A 98 1.23 20.63 -4.32
CA LEU A 98 2.04 19.82 -3.40
C LEU A 98 3.54 19.92 -3.75
N GLN A 99 3.89 19.80 -5.03
CA GLN A 99 5.28 19.93 -5.48
C GLN A 99 5.81 21.34 -5.19
N ARG A 100 4.97 22.38 -5.37
CA ARG A 100 5.33 23.77 -5.07
C ARG A 100 5.58 23.96 -3.58
N GLU A 101 4.70 23.45 -2.71
CA GLU A 101 4.86 23.47 -1.25
C GLU A 101 6.12 22.75 -0.78
N MET A 102 6.46 21.60 -1.38
CA MET A 102 7.68 20.87 -1.08
C MET A 102 8.95 21.70 -1.33
N TRP A 103 8.98 22.52 -2.38
CA TRP A 103 10.14 23.33 -2.75
C TRP A 103 10.16 24.73 -2.15
N THR A 104 9.02 25.32 -1.84
CA THR A 104 8.92 26.66 -1.23
C THR A 104 9.17 26.64 0.27
N ILE A 105 8.81 25.57 0.97
CA ILE A 105 9.02 25.45 2.42
C ILE A 105 10.47 24.99 2.67
N PRO A 106 11.33 25.82 3.29
CA PRO A 106 12.75 25.53 3.42
C PRO A 106 13.03 24.26 4.25
N GLY A 107 12.18 23.96 5.24
CA GLY A 107 12.29 22.74 6.05
C GLY A 107 12.01 21.46 5.26
N ASN A 108 11.01 21.47 4.37
CA ASN A 108 10.64 20.28 3.59
C ASN A 108 11.64 20.02 2.45
N ARG A 109 12.08 21.10 1.78
CA ARG A 109 13.13 21.05 0.76
C ARG A 109 14.43 20.46 1.28
N ASN A 110 14.89 20.89 2.46
CA ASN A 110 16.14 20.38 3.05
C ASN A 110 16.04 18.87 3.37
N ARG A 111 14.88 18.39 3.84
CA ARG A 111 14.64 16.96 4.07
C ARG A 111 14.61 16.16 2.76
N ALA A 112 13.99 16.69 1.71
CA ALA A 112 13.97 16.06 0.40
C ALA A 112 15.38 15.93 -0.20
N LEU A 113 16.18 16.99 -0.13
CA LEU A 113 17.56 16.99 -0.64
C LEU A 113 18.47 16.04 0.14
N LEU A 114 18.34 15.96 1.47
CA LEU A 114 19.08 15.00 2.28
C LEU A 114 18.70 13.55 1.91
N SER A 115 17.42 13.29 1.66
CA SER A 115 16.94 11.96 1.28
C SER A 115 17.49 11.53 -0.08
N ILE A 116 17.48 12.44 -1.06
CA ILE A 116 18.06 12.20 -2.39
C ILE A 116 19.58 11.98 -2.27
N GLY A 117 20.27 12.82 -1.50
CA GLY A 117 21.72 12.68 -1.28
C GLY A 117 22.10 11.34 -0.65
N LEU A 118 21.34 10.89 0.34
CA LEU A 118 21.57 9.57 0.97
C LEU A 118 21.34 8.41 0.00
N MET A 119 20.26 8.44 -0.80
CA MET A 119 19.99 7.38 -1.79
C MET A 119 21.05 7.33 -2.90
N VAL A 120 21.55 8.48 -3.35
CA VAL A 120 22.62 8.55 -4.36
C VAL A 120 23.95 8.03 -3.79
N CYS A 121 24.22 8.27 -2.50
CA CYS A 121 25.40 7.72 -1.84
C CYS A 121 25.26 6.23 -1.43
N GLN A 122 24.06 5.66 -1.45
CA GLN A 122 23.80 4.23 -1.14
C GLN A 122 23.85 3.31 -2.37
N GLN A 123 23.75 3.86 -3.58
CA GLN A 123 23.87 3.14 -4.85
C GLN A 123 25.33 2.98 -5.27
#